data_AF-A0A1G3VC94-F1
#
_entry.id   AF-A0A1G3VC94-F1
#
_cell.length_a   1.000
_cell.length_b   1.000
_cell.length_c   1.000
_cell.angle_alpha   90.00
_cell.angle_beta   90.00
_cell.angle_gamma   90.00
#
_symmetry.space_group_name_H-M   'P 1'
#
loop_
_entity.id
_entity.type
_entity.pdbx_description
1 polymer ?
#
loop_
_entity_poly.entity_id
_entity_poly.type
_entity_poly.pdbx_seq_one_letter_code
_entity_poly.pdbx_strand_id
1 'polypeptide(L)'
;MNENQIIPIPDKSGGSGKQIAGGSTSDFQEANPLEGLPMARAIRGLASTHSRSLGGEVTSALIAGATTQLACDYRELKERHGNLSDRFESQRDELEKTRIRKAILIERIKSEGRNKHLKNLSITIGTSLIGTGIFLSRTGLDEYSYGAYGFGAVLLILGWFSGPKEVEE
;
A
#
# COMPACT_ATOMS: atom_id res chain seq x y z
N MET A 1 -38.75 -30.98 5.19
CA MET A 1 -38.51 -31.00 3.73
C MET A 1 -39.42 -29.94 3.14
N ASN A 2 -38.85 -28.84 2.65
CA ASN A 2 -39.55 -27.90 1.79
C ASN A 2 -38.67 -27.71 0.56
N GLU A 3 -39.15 -28.29 -0.53
CA GLU A 3 -38.60 -28.20 -1.87
C GLU A 3 -38.82 -26.78 -2.42
N ASN A 4 -37.92 -26.33 -3.30
CA ASN A 4 -37.98 -25.10 -4.10
C ASN A 4 -37.37 -23.80 -3.54
N GLN A 5 -36.20 -23.86 -2.91
CA GLN A 5 -35.22 -22.76 -3.08
C GLN A 5 -34.44 -23.00 -4.37
N ILE A 6 -35.02 -22.60 -5.50
CA ILE A 6 -34.32 -22.56 -6.79
C ILE A 6 -33.31 -21.42 -6.66
N ILE A 7 -32.06 -21.76 -6.31
CA ILE A 7 -30.93 -20.83 -6.40
C ILE A 7 -30.78 -20.52 -7.90
N PRO A 8 -30.95 -19.26 -8.35
CA PRO A 8 -30.84 -18.95 -9.76
C PRO A 8 -29.39 -19.18 -10.20
N ILE A 9 -29.19 -20.19 -11.04
CA ILE A 9 -27.89 -20.46 -11.65
C ILE A 9 -27.68 -19.37 -12.72
N PRO A 10 -26.62 -18.56 -12.62
CA PRO A 10 -26.37 -17.51 -13.59
C PRO A 10 -26.09 -18.14 -14.95
N ASP A 11 -26.98 -17.93 -15.92
CA ASP A 11 -26.77 -18.37 -17.29
C ASP A 11 -25.74 -17.43 -17.94
N LYS A 12 -24.50 -17.93 -18.04
CA LYS A 12 -23.35 -17.35 -18.74
C LYS A 12 -22.81 -16.05 -18.13
N SER A 13 -21.71 -16.21 -17.38
CA SER A 13 -20.77 -15.11 -17.08
C SER A 13 -20.10 -14.65 -18.38
N GLY A 14 -20.72 -13.70 -19.07
CA GLY A 14 -20.17 -13.05 -20.24
C GLY A 14 -19.23 -11.91 -19.85
N GLY A 15 -17.93 -12.07 -20.11
CA GLY A 15 -16.89 -11.05 -19.93
C GLY A 15 -16.95 -9.88 -20.93
N SER A 16 -18.13 -9.30 -21.18
CA SER A 16 -18.31 -8.14 -22.09
C SER A 16 -19.02 -6.92 -21.46
N GLY A 17 -19.27 -6.94 -20.15
CA GLY A 17 -19.68 -5.73 -19.41
C GLY A 17 -21.08 -5.21 -19.72
N LYS A 18 -22.01 -6.06 -20.19
CA LYS A 18 -23.43 -5.71 -20.32
C LYS A 18 -24.30 -6.73 -19.59
N GLN A 19 -24.77 -6.38 -18.40
CA GLN A 19 -25.87 -7.07 -17.73
C GLN A 19 -27.20 -6.55 -18.27
N ILE A 20 -28.11 -7.47 -18.59
CA ILE A 20 -29.51 -7.15 -18.88
C ILE A 20 -30.25 -7.27 -17.54
N ALA A 21 -30.81 -6.16 -17.06
CA ALA A 21 -31.50 -6.13 -15.78
C ALA A 21 -32.69 -7.11 -15.80
N GLY A 22 -32.67 -8.08 -14.89
CA GLY A 22 -33.80 -8.99 -14.66
C GLY A 22 -34.99 -8.17 -14.17
N GLY A 23 -36.08 -8.21 -14.94
CA GLY A 23 -37.32 -7.51 -14.63
C GLY A 23 -37.91 -8.01 -13.32
N SER A 24 -37.78 -7.20 -12.28
CA SER A 24 -38.61 -7.22 -11.08
C SER A 24 -38.59 -5.80 -10.55
N THR A 25 -39.59 -5.00 -10.93
CA THR A 25 -39.85 -3.71 -10.29
C THR A 25 -40.31 -3.99 -8.87
N SER A 26 -39.36 -4.24 -7.96
CA SER A 26 -39.58 -3.99 -6.55
C SER A 26 -39.76 -2.47 -6.44
N ASP A 27 -40.98 -2.04 -6.06
CA ASP A 27 -41.25 -0.65 -5.71
C ASP A 27 -40.08 -0.13 -4.88
N PHE A 28 -39.44 0.94 -5.36
CA PHE A 28 -38.42 1.63 -4.60
C PHE A 28 -39.10 2.21 -3.36
N GLN A 29 -39.08 1.45 -2.27
CA GLN A 29 -39.51 1.97 -0.98
C GLN A 29 -38.47 3.04 -0.62
N GLU A 30 -38.92 4.30 -0.59
CA GLU A 30 -38.09 5.45 -0.24
C GLU A 30 -37.44 5.13 1.11
N ALA A 31 -36.11 4.96 1.09
CA ALA A 31 -35.35 4.67 2.30
C ALA A 31 -35.60 5.84 3.25
N ASN A 32 -36.37 5.61 4.30
CA ASN A 32 -36.67 6.65 5.27
C ASN A 32 -35.51 6.67 6.29
N PRO A 33 -34.56 7.63 6.18
CA PRO A 33 -33.36 7.63 7.03
C PRO A 33 -33.68 7.82 8.51
N LEU A 34 -34.95 8.13 8.84
CA LEU A 34 -35.44 8.34 10.19
C LEU A 34 -35.96 7.06 10.86
N GLU A 35 -36.13 5.94 10.14
CA GLU A 35 -36.87 4.75 10.62
C GLU A 35 -36.21 4.00 11.79
N GLY A 36 -34.95 4.30 12.11
CA GLY A 36 -34.22 3.74 13.26
C GLY A 36 -34.01 4.68 14.44
N LEU A 37 -34.36 5.96 14.32
CA LEU A 37 -34.03 6.96 15.33
C LEU A 37 -35.15 7.01 16.39
N PRO A 38 -34.84 6.88 17.70
CA PRO A 38 -35.85 6.86 18.77
C PRO A 38 -36.73 8.12 18.77
N MET A 39 -36.15 9.25 18.36
CA MET A 39 -36.86 10.51 18.11
C MET A 39 -37.92 10.42 17.01
N ALA A 40 -37.61 9.80 15.89
CA ALA A 40 -38.55 9.67 14.78
C ALA A 40 -39.75 8.79 15.15
N ARG A 41 -39.53 7.76 15.99
CA ARG A 41 -40.60 6.93 16.54
C ARG A 41 -41.47 7.71 17.53
N ALA A 42 -40.88 8.57 18.36
CA ALA A 42 -41.61 9.44 19.27
C ALA A 42 -42.45 10.50 18.53
N ILE A 43 -41.89 11.12 17.48
CA ILE A 43 -42.59 12.10 16.62
C ILE A 43 -43.72 11.40 15.86
N ARG A 44 -43.50 10.22 15.30
CA ARG A 44 -44.56 9.43 14.63
C ARG A 44 -45.69 9.06 15.60
N GLY A 45 -45.37 8.65 16.83
CA GLY A 45 -46.37 8.35 17.87
C GLY A 45 -47.15 9.57 18.36
N LEU A 46 -46.52 10.74 18.41
CA LEU A 46 -47.17 12.03 18.72
C LEU A 46 -48.04 12.53 17.57
N ALA A 47 -47.58 12.36 16.33
CA ALA A 47 -48.34 12.71 15.13
C ALA A 47 -49.58 11.83 14.97
N SER A 48 -49.49 10.54 15.31
CA SER A 48 -50.61 9.60 15.24
C SER A 48 -51.68 9.81 16.32
N THR A 49 -51.37 10.60 17.37
CA THR A 49 -52.29 10.81 18.51
C THR A 49 -53.12 12.10 18.43
N HIS A 50 -52.97 12.94 17.40
CA HIS A 50 -53.80 14.14 17.15
C HIS A 50 -54.15 14.94 18.44
N SER A 51 -53.18 15.10 19.34
CA SER A 51 -53.41 15.78 20.62
C SER A 51 -53.50 17.29 20.40
N ARG A 52 -54.66 17.86 20.71
CA ARG A 52 -54.97 19.29 20.57
C ARG A 52 -54.25 20.17 21.61
N SER A 53 -53.56 19.56 22.60
CA SER A 53 -52.79 20.25 23.63
C SER A 53 -51.54 19.44 24.00
N LEU A 54 -50.48 19.58 23.21
CA LEU A 54 -49.15 19.17 23.65
C LEU A 54 -48.65 20.20 24.67
N GLY A 55 -48.73 19.87 25.96
CA GLY A 55 -48.23 20.71 27.04
C GLY A 55 -46.70 20.87 27.02
N GLY A 56 -46.19 21.87 27.75
CA GLY A 56 -44.76 22.20 27.80
C GLY A 56 -43.85 21.05 28.22
N GLU A 57 -44.36 20.06 28.96
CA GLU A 57 -43.60 18.88 29.39
C GLU A 57 -43.28 17.93 28.23
N VAL A 58 -44.22 17.73 27.29
CA VAL A 58 -44.02 16.82 26.14
C VAL A 58 -43.07 17.45 25.13
N THR A 59 -43.22 18.75 24.86
CA THR A 59 -42.28 19.48 24.00
C THR A 59 -40.89 19.57 24.62
N SER A 60 -40.79 19.78 25.94
CA SER A 60 -39.50 19.76 26.65
C SER A 60 -38.83 18.38 26.62
N ALA A 61 -39.59 17.29 26.80
CA ALA A 61 -39.07 15.92 26.70
C ALA A 61 -38.57 15.60 25.28
N LEU A 62 -39.29 16.08 24.25
CA LEU A 62 -38.89 15.91 22.86
C LEU A 62 -37.62 16.71 22.55
N ILE A 63 -37.55 17.98 22.96
CA ILE A 63 -36.35 18.82 22.81
C ILE A 63 -35.17 18.21 23.56
N ALA A 64 -35.37 17.77 24.81
CA ALA A 64 -34.33 17.13 25.62
C ALA A 64 -33.83 15.83 24.97
N GLY A 65 -34.74 15.01 24.43
CA GLY A 65 -34.41 13.83 23.65
C GLY A 65 -33.60 14.17 22.39
N ALA A 66 -33.95 15.26 21.70
CA ALA A 66 -33.28 15.69 20.47
C ALA A 66 -31.86 16.14 20.77
N THR A 67 -31.69 16.96 21.80
CA THR A 67 -30.39 17.42 22.26
C THR A 67 -29.52 16.28 22.78
N THR A 68 -30.12 15.30 23.45
CA THR A 68 -29.39 14.12 23.94
C THR A 68 -28.90 13.27 22.78
N GLN A 69 -29.76 13.05 21.78
CA GLN A 69 -29.39 12.30 20.59
C GLN A 69 -28.30 13.01 19.78
N LEU A 70 -28.44 14.31 19.54
CA LEU A 70 -27.42 15.12 18.87
C LEU A 70 -26.08 15.14 19.64
N ALA A 71 -26.13 15.17 20.97
CA ALA A 71 -24.91 15.10 21.79
C ALA A 71 -24.23 13.72 21.69
N CYS A 72 -24.99 12.64 21.59
CA CYS A 72 -24.46 11.30 21.34
C CYS A 72 -23.84 11.20 19.93
N ASP A 73 -24.55 11.65 18.90
CA ASP A 73 -24.06 11.61 17.51
C ASP A 73 -22.79 12.45 17.35
N TYR A 74 -22.72 13.62 18.00
CA TYR A 74 -21.52 14.45 18.00
C TYR A 74 -20.33 13.76 18.66
N ARG A 75 -20.55 13.06 19.79
CA ARG A 75 -19.48 12.30 20.46
C ARG A 75 -18.98 11.16 19.58
N GLU A 76 -19.89 10.40 18.98
CA GLU A 76 -19.53 9.32 18.07
C GLU A 76 -18.77 9.84 16.84
N LEU A 77 -19.22 10.95 16.26
CA LEU A 77 -18.56 11.55 15.11
C LEU A 77 -17.15 12.06 15.48
N LYS A 78 -17.00 12.67 16.65
CA LYS A 78 -15.70 13.10 17.18
C LYS A 78 -14.75 11.93 17.39
N GLU A 79 -15.24 10.82 17.92
CA GLU A 79 -14.45 9.60 18.12
C GLU A 79 -14.05 8.97 16.78
N ARG A 80 -14.97 8.86 15.82
CA ARG A 80 -14.68 8.38 14.47
C ARG A 80 -13.64 9.26 13.77
N HIS A 81 -13.72 10.58 13.93
CA HIS A 81 -12.75 11.51 13.37
C HIS A 81 -11.36 11.32 14.01
N GLY A 82 -11.29 11.15 15.34
CA GLY A 82 -10.03 10.84 16.04
C GLY A 82 -9.41 9.54 15.52
N ASN A 83 -10.20 8.47 15.50
CA ASN A 83 -9.76 7.16 15.01
C ASN A 83 -9.31 7.19 13.54
N LEU A 84 -10.00 7.97 12.69
CA LEU A 84 -9.62 8.11 11.28
C LEU A 84 -8.32 8.91 11.12
N SER A 85 -8.14 9.97 11.92
CA SER A 85 -6.91 10.75 11.95
C SER A 85 -5.71 9.91 12.39
N ASP A 86 -5.87 9.11 13.45
CA ASP A 86 -4.81 8.22 13.95
C ASP A 86 -4.43 7.15 12.92
N ARG A 87 -5.43 6.56 12.24
CA ARG A 87 -5.19 5.60 11.15
C ARG A 87 -4.45 6.27 9.99
N PHE A 88 -4.85 7.48 9.61
CA PHE A 88 -4.19 8.22 8.54
C PHE A 88 -2.72 8.50 8.88
N GLU A 89 -2.44 8.94 10.10
CA GLU A 89 -1.07 9.19 10.56
C GLU A 89 -0.25 7.89 10.58
N SER A 90 -0.82 6.79 11.07
CA SER A 90 -0.13 5.49 11.08
C SER A 90 0.22 4.98 9.67
N GLN A 91 -0.70 5.13 8.72
CA GLN A 91 -0.45 4.77 7.32
C GLN A 91 0.59 5.68 6.67
N ARG A 92 0.58 6.98 7.01
CA ARG A 92 1.58 7.94 6.54
C ARG A 92 2.97 7.56 7.02
N ASP A 93 3.11 7.22 8.30
CA ASP A 93 4.36 6.75 8.91
C ASP A 93 4.88 5.46 8.27
N GLU A 94 4.01 4.48 8.01
CA GLU A 94 4.39 3.22 7.38
C GLU A 94 4.85 3.44 5.93
N LEU A 95 4.18 4.34 5.22
CA LEU A 95 4.53 4.72 3.86
C LEU A 95 5.88 5.45 3.83
N GLU A 96 6.14 6.35 4.79
CA GLU A 96 7.45 7.01 4.94
C GLU A 96 8.56 6.00 5.24
N LYS A 97 8.36 5.08 6.19
CA LYS A 97 9.33 4.00 6.47
C LYS A 97 9.63 3.17 5.22
N THR A 98 8.60 2.85 4.44
CA THR A 98 8.76 2.08 3.20
C THR A 98 9.51 2.87 2.13
N ARG A 99 9.24 4.17 1.99
CA ARG A 99 9.98 5.07 1.08
C ARG A 99 11.45 5.17 1.47
N ILE A 100 11.76 5.29 2.76
CA ILE A 100 13.14 5.33 3.27
C ILE A 100 13.86 4.02 2.94
N ARG A 101 13.25 2.86 3.26
CA ARG A 101 13.83 1.55 2.92
C ARG A 101 14.08 1.39 1.43
N LYS A 102 13.12 1.81 0.60
CA LYS A 102 13.25 1.79 -0.86
C LYS A 102 14.43 2.66 -1.33
N ALA A 103 14.57 3.87 -0.79
CA ALA A 103 15.67 4.76 -1.14
C ALA A 103 17.03 4.16 -0.77
N ILE A 104 17.14 3.58 0.45
CA ILE A 104 18.35 2.87 0.89
C ILE A 104 18.67 1.69 -0.04
N LEU A 105 17.66 0.89 -0.41
CA LEU A 105 17.86 -0.29 -1.25
C LEU A 105 18.28 0.09 -2.68
N ILE A 106 17.68 1.15 -3.24
CA ILE A 106 18.08 1.69 -4.55
C ILE A 106 19.53 2.19 -4.50
N GLU A 107 19.91 2.88 -3.41
CA GLU A 107 21.29 3.35 -3.26
C GLU A 107 22.27 2.17 -3.13
N ARG A 108 21.90 1.11 -2.40
CA ARG A 108 22.69 -0.14 -2.34
C ARG A 108 22.85 -0.76 -3.71
N ILE A 109 21.77 -0.97 -4.47
CA ILE A 109 21.83 -1.55 -5.83
C ILE A 109 22.69 -0.68 -6.76
N LYS A 110 22.57 0.65 -6.68
CA LYS A 110 23.36 1.58 -7.48
C LYS A 110 24.84 1.51 -7.11
N SER A 111 25.14 1.42 -5.81
CA SER A 111 26.50 1.26 -5.29
C SER A 111 27.12 -0.06 -5.74
N GLU A 112 26.36 -1.16 -5.70
CA GLU A 112 26.77 -2.47 -6.20
C GLU A 112 26.99 -2.47 -7.70
N GLY A 113 26.10 -1.83 -8.46
CA GLY A 113 26.24 -1.67 -9.90
C GLY A 113 27.54 -0.95 -10.27
N ARG A 114 27.84 0.16 -9.59
CA ARG A 114 29.11 0.89 -9.77
C ARG A 114 30.31 0.02 -9.43
N ASN A 115 30.23 -0.74 -8.34
CA ASN A 115 31.33 -1.62 -7.91
C ASN A 115 31.54 -2.78 -8.89
N LYS A 116 30.45 -3.32 -9.47
CA LYS A 116 30.50 -4.34 -10.53
C LYS A 116 31.19 -3.84 -11.79
N HIS A 117 30.96 -2.59 -12.19
CA HIS A 117 31.65 -1.99 -13.34
C HIS A 117 33.16 -1.86 -13.07
N LEU A 118 33.57 -1.44 -11.87
CA LEU A 118 34.99 -1.37 -11.49
C LEU A 118 35.65 -2.75 -11.47
N LYS A 119 34.97 -3.76 -10.91
CA LYS A 119 35.44 -5.15 -10.93
C LYS A 119 35.62 -5.66 -12.36
N ASN A 120 34.63 -5.47 -13.23
CA ASN A 120 34.73 -5.90 -14.62
C ASN A 120 35.87 -5.19 -15.34
N LEU A 121 36.03 -3.88 -15.14
CA LEU A 121 37.15 -3.11 -15.70
C LEU A 121 38.51 -3.66 -15.24
N SER A 122 38.67 -3.91 -13.94
CA SER A 122 39.91 -4.44 -13.36
C SER A 122 40.26 -5.82 -13.93
N ILE A 123 39.25 -6.69 -14.11
CA ILE A 123 39.43 -8.02 -14.72
C ILE A 123 39.81 -7.91 -16.20
N THR A 124 39.16 -7.02 -16.97
CA THR A 124 39.47 -6.83 -18.39
C THR A 124 40.88 -6.28 -18.58
N ILE A 125 41.27 -5.26 -17.80
CA ILE A 125 42.62 -4.70 -17.88
C ILE A 125 43.65 -5.74 -17.42
N GLY A 126 43.40 -6.44 -16.32
CA GLY A 126 44.30 -7.47 -15.79
C GLY A 126 44.52 -8.62 -16.77
N THR A 127 43.45 -9.15 -17.38
CA THR A 127 43.57 -10.21 -18.40
C THR A 127 44.25 -9.73 -19.68
N SER A 128 43.97 -8.51 -20.12
CA SER A 128 44.65 -7.90 -21.27
C SER A 128 46.16 -7.75 -21.02
N LEU A 129 46.56 -7.27 -19.83
CA LEU A 129 47.96 -7.13 -19.45
C LEU A 129 48.69 -8.46 -19.42
N ILE A 130 48.08 -9.51 -18.87
CA ILE A 130 48.66 -10.86 -18.87
C ILE A 130 48.84 -11.35 -20.32
N GLY A 131 47.85 -11.14 -21.19
CA GLY A 131 47.95 -11.46 -22.61
C GLY A 131 49.12 -10.74 -23.30
N THR A 132 49.29 -9.45 -23.02
CA THR A 132 50.44 -8.68 -23.53
C THR A 132 51.77 -9.17 -22.96
N GLY A 133 51.81 -9.58 -21.68
CA GLY A 133 52.99 -10.17 -21.05
C GLY A 133 53.44 -11.45 -21.74
N ILE A 134 52.50 -12.32 -22.15
CA ILE A 134 52.78 -13.53 -22.94
C ILE A 134 53.37 -13.21 -24.31
N PHE A 135 52.89 -12.14 -24.94
CA PHE A 135 53.44 -11.70 -26.22
C PHE A 135 54.86 -11.13 -26.07
N LEU A 136 55.09 -10.38 -25.00
CA LEU A 136 56.36 -9.70 -24.72
C LEU A 136 57.48 -10.68 -24.32
N SER A 137 57.16 -11.75 -23.59
CA SER A 137 58.12 -12.82 -23.30
C SER A 137 58.53 -13.59 -24.56
N ARG A 138 57.64 -13.72 -25.54
CA ARG A 138 57.96 -14.36 -26.84
C ARG A 138 58.87 -13.51 -27.71
N THR A 139 58.95 -12.20 -27.47
CA THR A 139 59.78 -11.25 -28.24
C THR A 139 61.15 -10.98 -27.59
N GLY A 140 61.47 -11.65 -26.48
CA GLY A 140 62.77 -11.52 -25.79
C GLY A 140 62.89 -10.28 -24.90
N LEU A 141 61.77 -9.61 -24.60
CA LEU A 141 61.68 -8.46 -23.71
C LEU A 141 61.23 -8.92 -22.31
N ASP A 142 62.01 -9.82 -21.70
CA ASP A 142 61.64 -10.52 -20.47
C ASP A 142 61.41 -9.58 -19.28
N GLU A 143 62.22 -8.51 -19.17
CA GLU A 143 62.13 -7.54 -18.07
C GLU A 143 60.78 -6.80 -18.07
N TYR A 144 60.26 -6.44 -19.25
CA TYR A 144 58.95 -5.82 -19.39
C TYR A 144 57.81 -6.84 -19.23
N SER A 145 58.04 -8.10 -19.60
CA SER A 145 57.06 -9.19 -19.45
C SER A 145 56.74 -9.45 -17.97
N TYR A 146 57.76 -9.51 -17.10
CA TYR A 146 57.56 -9.66 -15.65
C TYR A 146 56.76 -8.50 -15.05
N GLY A 147 57.01 -7.27 -15.50
CA GLY A 147 56.22 -6.10 -15.10
C GLY A 147 54.75 -6.23 -15.50
N ALA A 148 54.48 -6.67 -16.72
CA ALA A 148 53.11 -6.86 -17.22
C ALA A 148 52.34 -7.96 -16.46
N TYR A 149 53.00 -9.09 -16.15
CA TYR A 149 52.39 -10.14 -15.33
C TYR A 149 52.12 -9.70 -13.90
N GLY A 150 53.09 -9.05 -13.25
CA GLY A 150 52.94 -8.58 -11.88
C GLY A 150 51.78 -7.60 -11.74
N PHE A 151 51.71 -6.61 -12.63
CA PHE A 151 50.66 -5.61 -12.60
C PHE A 151 49.29 -6.19 -12.99
N GLY A 152 49.24 -7.09 -13.98
CA GLY A 152 48.03 -7.80 -14.36
C GLY A 152 47.46 -8.69 -13.25
N ALA A 153 48.33 -9.40 -12.52
CA ALA A 153 47.94 -10.23 -11.39
C ALA A 153 47.38 -9.39 -10.23
N VAL A 154 48.02 -8.26 -9.90
CA VAL A 154 47.53 -7.32 -8.87
C VAL A 154 46.14 -6.79 -9.21
N LEU A 155 45.89 -6.39 -10.46
CA LEU A 155 44.58 -5.93 -10.91
C LEU A 155 43.50 -7.01 -10.84
N LEU A 156 43.85 -8.27 -11.13
CA LEU A 156 42.90 -9.37 -10.96
C LEU A 156 42.54 -9.60 -9.49
N ILE A 157 43.53 -9.57 -8.61
CA ILE A 157 43.33 -9.70 -7.16
C ILE A 157 42.46 -8.55 -6.65
N LEU A 158 42.76 -7.30 -7.04
CA LEU A 158 41.94 -6.14 -6.69
C LEU A 158 40.51 -6.25 -7.21
N GLY A 159 40.32 -6.72 -8.45
CA GLY A 159 38.99 -6.94 -9.02
C GLY A 159 38.18 -8.00 -8.26
N TRP A 160 38.85 -9.00 -7.68
CA TRP A 160 38.22 -10.04 -6.89
C TRP A 160 37.89 -9.59 -5.46
N PHE A 161 38.82 -8.88 -4.80
CA PHE A 161 38.70 -8.48 -3.39
C PHE A 161 37.97 -7.15 -3.16
N SER A 162 37.72 -6.35 -4.20
CA SER A 162 36.94 -5.11 -4.09
C SER A 162 35.43 -5.34 -3.89
N GLY A 163 35.01 -6.54 -3.45
CA GLY A 163 33.62 -6.84 -3.10
C GLY A 163 33.11 -5.95 -1.94
N PRO A 164 31.79 -5.72 -1.87
CA PRO A 164 31.23 -4.85 -0.84
C PRO A 164 31.58 -5.41 0.55
N LYS A 165 32.17 -4.55 1.40
CA LYS A 165 32.26 -4.84 2.84
C LYS A 165 30.83 -4.85 3.37
N GLU A 166 30.40 -6.00 3.90
CA GLU A 166 29.18 -6.08 4.70
C GLU A 166 29.35 -5.11 5.87
N VAL A 167 28.49 -4.09 5.92
CA VAL A 167 28.34 -3.29 7.13
C VAL A 167 27.31 -4.06 7.95
N GLU A 168 27.80 -4.75 8.98
CA GLU A 168 26.98 -5.41 10.00
C GLU A 168 25.97 -4.39 10.57
N GLU A 169 24.70 -4.81 10.63
CA GLU A 169 23.59 -4.03 11.18
C GLU A 169 23.70 -3.83 12.70
#